data_AF-A0A8H8C997-F1
#
_entry.id   AF-A0A8H8C997-F1
#
_cell.length_a   1.000
_cell.length_b   1.000
_cell.length_c   1.000
_cell.angle_alpha   90.00
_cell.angle_beta   90.00
_cell.angle_gamma   90.00
#
_symmetry.space_group_name_H-M   'P 1'
#
loop_
_entity.id
_entity.type
_entity.pdbx_description
1 polymer ?
#
loop_
_entity_poly.entity_id
_entity_poly.type
_entity_poly.pdbx_seq_one_letter_code
_entity_poly.pdbx_strand_id
1 'polypeptide(L)'
;MGTQLQHWQGHDGSRLDLSSFVKLKVLNIAALCIFAPLPLRIPREGLYKLLPYSLERLAVKFCYEVGIFYSTIPGVGQVEQQGLAKFRSEDLDKSSYRWILELAIFKDSSFPRLDSVYLYEAVRERYALFASEDWDPPLVIDYAFDEADIELDVYVRVPR
;
A
#
# COMPACT_ATOMS: atom_id res chain seq x y z
N MET A 1 -28.43 -24.61 -8.40
CA MET A 1 -27.94 -23.23 -8.64
C MET A 1 -26.44 -23.33 -8.85
N GLY A 2 -25.96 -23.11 -10.08
CA GLY A 2 -24.53 -23.14 -10.37
C GLY A 2 -23.93 -21.77 -10.08
N THR A 3 -23.02 -21.67 -9.12
CA THR A 3 -22.13 -20.51 -9.00
C THR A 3 -21.23 -20.51 -10.24
N GLN A 4 -21.48 -19.61 -11.18
CA GLN A 4 -20.53 -19.34 -12.26
C GLN A 4 -19.21 -18.94 -11.61
N LEU A 5 -18.18 -19.73 -11.84
CA LEU A 5 -16.82 -19.39 -11.46
C LEU A 5 -16.39 -18.17 -12.26
N GLN A 6 -16.46 -16.99 -11.65
CA GLN A 6 -15.82 -15.81 -12.21
C GLN A 6 -14.30 -16.05 -12.20
N HIS A 7 -13.73 -16.16 -13.39
CA HIS A 7 -12.28 -16.20 -13.56
C HIS A 7 -11.77 -14.76 -13.63
N TRP A 8 -11.07 -14.34 -12.59
CA TRP A 8 -10.38 -13.05 -12.59
C TRP A 8 -9.22 -13.13 -13.59
N GLN A 9 -9.26 -12.31 -14.65
CA GLN A 9 -8.23 -12.28 -15.70
C GLN A 9 -6.94 -11.58 -15.27
N GLY A 10 -6.89 -11.09 -14.02
CA GLY A 10 -5.77 -10.32 -13.48
C GLY A 10 -6.08 -8.83 -13.40
N HIS A 11 -5.06 -8.03 -13.09
CA HIS A 11 -5.16 -6.59 -12.96
C HIS A 11 -4.97 -5.95 -14.35
N ASP A 12 -5.98 -5.25 -14.87
CA ASP A 12 -5.96 -4.61 -16.20
C ASP A 12 -5.17 -3.28 -16.24
N GLY A 13 -4.67 -2.85 -15.08
CA GLY A 13 -3.91 -1.61 -14.92
C GLY A 13 -4.77 -0.42 -14.54
N SER A 14 -6.10 -0.56 -14.60
CA SER A 14 -7.02 0.40 -14.00
C SER A 14 -6.91 0.37 -12.48
N ARG A 15 -7.24 1.48 -11.84
CA ARG A 15 -7.29 1.60 -10.37
C ARG A 15 -8.69 2.05 -9.99
N LEU A 16 -9.22 1.51 -8.89
CA LEU A 16 -10.53 1.93 -8.41
C LEU A 16 -10.51 3.41 -8.02
N ASP A 17 -11.33 4.21 -8.72
CA ASP A 17 -11.51 5.64 -8.44
C ASP A 17 -12.65 5.85 -7.43
N LEU A 18 -12.30 6.37 -6.26
CA LEU A 18 -13.21 6.68 -5.16
C LEU A 18 -13.37 8.19 -4.94
N SER A 19 -12.81 9.04 -5.81
CA SER A 19 -12.81 10.50 -5.66
C SER A 19 -14.22 11.11 -5.58
N SER A 20 -15.20 10.46 -6.21
CA SER A 20 -16.61 10.91 -6.23
C SER A 20 -17.38 10.68 -4.92
N PHE A 21 -16.84 9.93 -3.96
CA PHE A 21 -17.52 9.58 -2.71
C PHE A 21 -17.40 10.70 -1.64
N VAL A 22 -18.14 11.79 -1.82
CA VAL A 22 -18.04 13.04 -1.01
C VAL A 22 -18.36 12.92 0.50
N LYS A 23 -18.84 11.76 0.97
CA LYS A 23 -19.15 11.51 2.39
C LYS A 23 -18.30 10.39 3.01
N LEU A 24 -17.42 9.77 2.23
CA LEU A 24 -16.60 8.66 2.71
C LEU A 24 -15.45 9.20 3.55
N LYS A 25 -15.53 8.97 4.87
CA LYS A 25 -14.53 9.43 5.86
C LYS A 25 -13.49 8.37 6.19
N VAL A 26 -13.87 7.10 6.18
CA VAL A 26 -13.00 5.99 6.53
C VAL A 26 -12.99 5.01 5.38
N LEU A 27 -11.80 4.71 4.86
CA LEU A 27 -11.59 3.75 3.79
C LEU A 27 -10.69 2.63 4.28
N ASN A 28 -11.23 1.42 4.37
CA ASN A 28 -10.45 0.20 4.55
C ASN A 28 -10.57 -0.65 3.28
N ILE A 29 -9.46 -0.81 2.57
CA ILE A 29 -9.46 -1.40 1.23
C ILE A 29 -8.30 -2.37 1.05
N ALA A 30 -8.51 -3.40 0.24
CA ALA A 30 -7.43 -4.28 -0.18
C ALA A 30 -6.59 -3.61 -1.27
N ALA A 31 -5.27 -3.73 -1.17
CA ALA A 31 -4.31 -3.14 -2.11
C ALA A 31 -4.60 -3.50 -3.56
N LEU A 32 -5.06 -4.73 -3.81
CA LEU A 32 -5.42 -5.23 -5.15
C LEU A 32 -6.58 -4.49 -5.83
N CYS A 33 -7.30 -3.60 -5.14
CA CYS A 33 -8.28 -2.70 -5.75
C CYS A 33 -7.67 -1.41 -6.32
N ILE A 34 -6.49 -1.01 -5.84
CA ILE A 34 -5.89 0.30 -6.14
C ILE A 34 -4.44 0.20 -6.64
N PHE A 35 -3.79 -0.95 -6.47
CA PHE A 35 -2.40 -1.20 -6.84
C PHE A 35 -2.26 -2.51 -7.61
N ALA A 36 -1.48 -2.42 -8.68
CA ALA A 36 -0.97 -3.60 -9.36
C ALA A 36 0.15 -4.27 -8.54
N PRO A 37 0.33 -5.59 -8.71
CA PRO A 37 1.53 -6.29 -8.26
C PRO A 37 2.81 -5.61 -8.78
N LEU A 38 3.84 -5.50 -7.93
CA LEU A 38 5.13 -4.87 -8.27
C LEU A 38 5.80 -5.46 -9.54
N PRO A 39 5.75 -6.79 -9.82
CA PRO A 39 6.35 -7.34 -11.03
C PRO A 39 5.77 -6.81 -12.34
N LEU A 40 4.55 -6.26 -12.32
CA LEU A 40 3.94 -5.64 -13.49
C LEU A 40 4.53 -4.25 -13.83
N ARG A 41 5.36 -3.69 -12.94
CA ARG A 41 6.03 -2.38 -13.12
C ARG A 41 5.06 -1.24 -13.44
N ILE A 42 3.81 -1.36 -12.98
CA ILE A 42 2.84 -0.28 -13.07
C ILE A 42 3.14 0.70 -11.94
N PRO A 43 3.37 1.99 -12.23
CA PRO A 43 3.62 3.01 -11.20
C PRO A 43 2.50 3.06 -10.16
N ARG A 44 2.77 3.57 -8.96
CA ARG A 44 1.77 3.72 -7.86
C ARG A 44 1.38 5.15 -7.57
N GLU A 45 2.13 6.09 -8.12
CA GLU A 45 1.95 7.53 -8.03
C GLU A 45 0.56 7.94 -8.50
N GLY A 46 0.07 9.06 -7.98
CA GLY A 46 -1.26 9.59 -8.27
C GLY A 46 -2.38 8.94 -7.46
N LEU A 47 -2.08 8.11 -6.45
CA LEU A 47 -3.08 7.54 -5.55
C LEU A 47 -4.00 8.61 -4.94
N TYR A 48 -3.40 9.74 -4.55
CA TYR A 48 -4.11 10.85 -3.91
C TYR A 48 -5.29 11.39 -4.75
N LYS A 49 -5.24 11.24 -6.08
CA LYS A 49 -6.29 11.67 -7.01
C LYS A 49 -7.51 10.75 -7.02
N LEU A 50 -7.33 9.51 -6.55
CA LEU A 50 -8.35 8.46 -6.54
C LEU A 50 -9.07 8.38 -5.19
N LEU A 51 -8.62 9.15 -4.20
CA LEU A 51 -9.17 9.14 -2.86
C LEU A 51 -10.28 10.19 -2.72
N PRO A 52 -11.30 9.95 -1.88
CA PRO A 52 -12.34 10.94 -1.64
C PRO A 52 -11.81 12.16 -0.86
N TYR A 53 -12.29 13.36 -1.20
CA TYR A 53 -11.92 14.60 -0.50
C TYR A 53 -12.30 14.63 0.98
N SER A 54 -13.35 13.90 1.36
CA SER A 54 -13.83 13.81 2.74
C SER A 54 -13.05 12.82 3.61
N LEU A 55 -12.01 12.18 3.07
CA LEU A 55 -11.30 11.12 3.76
C LEU A 55 -10.59 11.64 5.01
N GLU A 56 -10.83 10.96 6.12
CA GLU A 56 -10.22 11.17 7.43
C GLU A 56 -9.22 10.05 7.74
N ARG A 57 -9.54 8.80 7.36
CA ARG A 57 -8.68 7.63 7.65
C ARG A 57 -8.53 6.70 6.46
N LEU A 58 -7.30 6.35 6.13
CA LEU A 58 -6.97 5.38 5.08
C LEU A 58 -6.30 4.14 5.69
N ALA A 59 -6.88 2.97 5.45
CA ALA A 59 -6.23 1.69 5.73
C ALA A 59 -6.13 0.86 4.45
N VAL A 60 -4.91 0.49 4.06
CA VAL A 60 -4.66 -0.36 2.88
C VAL A 60 -4.05 -1.67 3.31
N LYS A 61 -4.79 -2.76 3.04
CA LYS A 61 -4.34 -4.13 3.30
C LYS A 61 -3.67 -4.73 2.08
N PHE A 62 -2.37 -4.94 2.16
CA PHE A 62 -1.56 -5.59 1.14
C PHE A 62 -1.66 -7.11 1.28
N CYS A 63 -2.26 -7.77 0.29
CA CYS A 63 -2.36 -9.22 0.23
C CYS A 63 -1.02 -9.86 -0.20
N TYR A 64 -0.96 -11.19 -0.32
CA TYR A 64 0.29 -11.87 -0.71
C TYR A 64 0.77 -11.40 -2.09
N GLU A 65 -0.16 -11.26 -3.02
CA GLU A 65 0.07 -10.94 -4.41
C GLU A 65 0.58 -9.50 -4.65
N VAL A 66 0.39 -8.61 -3.67
CA VAL A 66 0.77 -7.19 -3.78
C VAL A 66 1.55 -6.80 -2.52
N GLY A 67 2.86 -6.58 -2.64
CA GLY A 67 3.67 -6.07 -1.53
C GLY A 67 3.85 -4.55 -1.56
N ILE A 68 4.25 -3.95 -0.45
CA ILE A 68 4.51 -2.51 -0.30
C ILE A 68 5.81 -2.16 -1.03
N PHE A 69 6.93 -2.81 -0.67
CA PHE A 69 8.26 -2.52 -1.24
C PHE A 69 8.85 -3.65 -2.07
N TYR A 70 8.45 -4.90 -1.84
CA TYR A 70 8.97 -6.08 -2.54
C TYR A 70 7.89 -7.13 -2.78
N SER A 71 8.11 -8.01 -3.75
CA SER A 71 7.15 -9.02 -4.16
C SER A 71 7.25 -10.28 -3.30
N THR A 72 6.21 -11.11 -3.33
CA THR A 72 6.35 -12.55 -3.03
C THR A 72 6.38 -13.36 -4.31
N ILE A 73 7.11 -14.47 -4.28
CA ILE A 73 7.17 -15.46 -5.35
C ILE A 73 5.84 -16.23 -5.36
N PRO A 74 5.02 -16.11 -6.41
CA PRO A 74 3.75 -16.80 -6.51
C PRO A 74 3.92 -18.32 -6.42
N GLY A 75 3.01 -19.01 -5.74
CA GLY A 75 3.00 -20.47 -5.62
C GLY A 75 4.03 -21.06 -4.64
N VAL A 76 5.08 -20.32 -4.28
CA VAL A 76 6.12 -20.76 -3.34
C VAL A 76 5.88 -20.20 -1.94
N GLY A 77 5.20 -19.06 -1.83
CA GLY A 77 4.94 -18.43 -0.52
C GLY A 77 6.22 -17.93 0.14
N GLN A 78 7.16 -17.42 -0.66
CA GLN A 78 8.41 -16.80 -0.22
C GLN A 78 8.47 -15.35 -0.69
N VAL A 79 9.19 -14.50 0.01
CA VAL A 79 9.50 -13.13 -0.46
C VAL A 79 10.62 -13.17 -1.50
N GLU A 80 10.57 -12.23 -2.44
CA GLU A 80 11.64 -12.01 -3.39
C GLU A 80 12.89 -11.49 -2.67
N GLN A 81 13.93 -12.32 -2.60
CA GLN A 81 15.14 -12.04 -1.81
C GLN A 81 15.86 -10.75 -2.25
N GLN A 82 15.88 -10.45 -3.55
CA GLN A 82 16.51 -9.23 -4.05
C GLN A 82 15.76 -7.97 -3.59
N GLY A 83 14.43 -7.98 -3.62
CA GLY A 83 13.61 -6.88 -3.13
C GLY A 83 13.73 -6.70 -1.62
N LEU A 84 13.71 -7.80 -0.87
CA LEU A 84 13.91 -7.78 0.59
C LEU A 84 15.30 -7.24 0.97
N ALA A 85 16.36 -7.65 0.25
CA ALA A 85 17.71 -7.18 0.52
C ALA A 85 17.83 -5.66 0.34
N LYS A 86 17.19 -5.10 -0.70
CA LYS A 86 17.12 -3.65 -0.93
C LYS A 86 16.34 -2.92 0.16
N PHE A 87 15.23 -3.51 0.61
CA PHE A 87 14.46 -2.97 1.73
C PHE A 87 15.31 -2.88 3.01
N ARG A 88 16.08 -3.93 3.32
CA ARG A 88 16.92 -4.01 4.52
C ARG A 88 18.19 -3.17 4.48
N SER A 89 18.69 -2.81 3.30
CA SER A 89 19.93 -2.05 3.19
C SER A 89 19.75 -0.55 3.45
N GLU A 90 18.55 -0.11 3.86
CA GLU A 90 18.16 1.31 4.01
C GLU A 90 18.34 2.15 2.72
N ASP A 91 18.66 1.50 1.60
CA ASP A 91 18.90 2.08 0.27
C ASP A 91 17.65 1.86 -0.61
N LEU A 92 16.48 2.09 -0.02
CA LEU A 92 15.24 2.14 -0.77
C LEU A 92 15.30 3.34 -1.70
N ASP A 93 15.35 3.09 -3.00
CA ASP A 93 15.26 4.17 -3.98
C ASP A 93 13.98 4.96 -3.77
N LYS A 94 14.08 6.29 -3.90
CA LYS A 94 12.97 7.23 -3.69
C LYS A 94 11.72 6.87 -4.48
N SER A 95 11.84 6.25 -5.65
CA SER A 95 10.69 5.79 -6.44
C SER A 95 9.83 4.74 -5.71
N SER A 96 10.41 3.95 -4.81
CA SER A 96 9.74 2.86 -4.10
C SER A 96 8.68 3.36 -3.10
N TYR A 97 8.92 4.54 -2.50
CA TYR A 97 8.03 5.13 -1.49
C TYR A 97 7.44 6.49 -1.90
N ARG A 98 7.76 7.01 -3.09
CA ARG A 98 7.25 8.29 -3.57
C ARG A 98 5.73 8.40 -3.49
N TRP A 99 5.02 7.33 -3.82
CA TRP A 99 3.56 7.30 -3.78
C TRP A 99 2.98 7.43 -2.35
N ILE A 100 3.72 7.02 -1.32
CA ILE A 100 3.36 7.22 0.10
C ILE A 100 3.55 8.69 0.45
N LEU A 101 4.71 9.26 0.07
CA LEU A 101 5.05 10.66 0.29
C LEU A 101 4.04 11.63 -0.36
N GLU A 102 3.46 11.27 -1.51
CA GLU A 102 2.41 12.05 -2.16
C GLU A 102 1.18 12.26 -1.27
N LEU A 103 0.89 11.36 -0.32
CA LEU A 103 -0.24 11.52 0.58
C LEU A 103 -0.06 12.75 1.48
N ALA A 104 1.11 12.90 2.10
CA ALA A 104 1.44 14.08 2.89
C ALA A 104 1.50 15.35 2.03
N ILE A 105 2.23 15.31 0.90
CA ILE A 105 2.42 16.48 0.02
C ILE A 105 1.08 17.05 -0.47
N PHE A 106 0.11 16.20 -0.80
CA PHE A 106 -1.14 16.63 -1.39
C PHE A 106 -2.30 16.75 -0.40
N LYS A 107 -2.10 16.52 0.91
CA LYS A 107 -3.13 16.54 1.96
C LYS A 107 -4.10 17.71 1.80
N ASP A 108 -3.59 18.94 1.87
CA ASP A 108 -4.41 20.16 1.88
C ASP A 108 -5.29 20.31 0.63
N SER A 109 -4.77 19.87 -0.52
CA SER A 109 -5.45 20.00 -1.81
C SER A 109 -6.45 18.87 -2.09
N SER A 110 -6.20 17.67 -1.57
CA SER A 110 -6.87 16.44 -2.02
C SER A 110 -7.73 15.79 -0.95
N PHE A 111 -7.35 15.88 0.33
CA PHE A 111 -8.08 15.31 1.47
C PHE A 111 -7.63 16.04 2.75
N PRO A 112 -8.03 17.30 2.95
CA PRO A 112 -7.51 18.14 4.05
C PRO A 112 -7.85 17.63 5.45
N ARG A 113 -8.69 16.59 5.55
CA ARG A 113 -9.12 15.99 6.82
C ARG A 113 -8.42 14.68 7.13
N LEU A 114 -7.54 14.19 6.25
CA LEU A 114 -6.82 12.95 6.48
C LEU A 114 -5.94 13.11 7.72
N ASP A 115 -6.17 12.26 8.72
CA ASP A 115 -5.47 12.25 9.99
C ASP A 115 -4.60 11.01 10.17
N SER A 116 -4.91 9.92 9.46
CA SER A 116 -4.22 8.64 9.64
C SER A 116 -4.14 7.82 8.35
N VAL A 117 -2.98 7.19 8.15
CA VAL A 117 -2.67 6.28 7.06
C VAL A 117 -2.04 5.02 7.62
N TYR A 118 -2.72 3.89 7.42
CA TYR A 118 -2.32 2.58 7.88
C TYR A 118 -2.08 1.65 6.69
N LEU A 119 -0.83 1.29 6.43
CA LEU A 119 -0.43 0.39 5.34
C LEU A 119 0.09 -0.90 5.96
N TYR A 120 -0.47 -2.05 5.60
CA TYR A 120 -0.01 -3.30 6.23
C TYR A 120 -0.10 -4.50 5.32
N GLU A 121 0.94 -5.32 5.34
CA GLU A 121 0.97 -6.60 4.65
C GLU A 121 0.33 -7.71 5.48
N ALA A 122 -0.55 -8.48 4.85
CA ALA A 122 -1.24 -9.58 5.49
C ALA A 122 -0.26 -10.74 5.78
N VAL A 123 -0.10 -11.06 7.06
CA VAL A 123 0.57 -12.27 7.54
C VAL A 123 -0.50 -13.35 7.77
N ARG A 124 -0.57 -14.39 6.94
CA ARG A 124 -1.49 -15.52 7.15
C ARG A 124 -0.93 -16.45 8.22
N GLU A 125 -1.68 -16.65 9.30
CA GLU A 125 -1.35 -17.59 10.39
C GLU A 125 -1.11 -19.03 9.91
N ARG A 126 -1.79 -19.47 8.83
CA ARG A 126 -1.65 -20.83 8.28
C ARG A 126 -0.24 -21.13 7.75
N TYR A 127 0.55 -20.11 7.45
CA TYR A 127 1.92 -20.24 6.99
C TYR A 127 2.80 -19.39 7.90
N ALA A 128 3.08 -19.88 9.12
CA ALA A 128 3.89 -19.23 10.16
C ALA A 128 5.35 -18.90 9.74
N LEU A 129 5.60 -18.75 8.44
CA LEU A 129 6.82 -18.37 7.73
C LEU A 129 7.10 -16.87 7.79
N PHE A 130 6.10 -16.04 8.14
CA PHE A 130 6.23 -14.60 8.11
C PHE A 130 5.97 -13.97 9.50
N ALA A 131 6.71 -12.91 9.79
CA ALA A 131 6.44 -11.96 10.85
C ALA A 131 6.01 -10.63 10.24
N SER A 132 5.33 -9.81 11.04
CA SER A 132 5.08 -8.41 10.72
C SER A 132 6.21 -7.59 11.33
N GLU A 133 6.80 -6.70 10.55
CA GLU A 133 7.83 -5.77 10.98
C GLU A 133 7.35 -4.35 10.69
N ASP A 134 7.57 -3.45 11.64
CA ASP A 134 7.31 -2.03 11.45
C ASP A 134 8.39 -1.45 10.54
N TRP A 135 8.00 -0.59 9.60
CA TRP A 135 8.93 0.07 8.71
C TRP A 135 9.38 1.39 9.32
N ASP A 136 10.68 1.50 9.60
CA ASP A 136 11.33 2.78 9.92
C ASP A 136 11.47 3.62 8.63
N PRO A 137 10.65 4.66 8.44
CA PRO A 137 10.63 5.39 7.19
C PRO A 137 11.87 6.32 7.08
N PRO A 138 12.32 6.65 5.86
CA PRO A 138 13.34 7.67 5.68
C PRO A 138 12.89 9.03 6.24
N LEU A 139 13.83 9.82 6.80
CA LEU A 139 13.56 11.14 7.41
C LEU A 139 12.70 12.09 6.57
N VAL A 140 12.77 12.01 5.24
CA VAL A 140 11.97 12.84 4.33
C VAL A 140 10.47 12.51 4.39
N ILE A 141 10.11 11.26 4.71
CA ILE A 141 8.74 10.83 4.89
C ILE A 141 8.26 11.25 6.27
N ASP A 142 9.03 10.95 7.33
CA ASP A 142 8.70 11.37 8.70
C ASP A 142 8.39 12.86 8.75
N TYR A 143 9.32 13.68 8.27
CA TYR A 143 9.15 15.13 8.27
C TYR A 143 7.90 15.57 7.49
N ALA A 144 7.62 14.95 6.34
CA ALA A 144 6.47 15.30 5.53
C ALA A 144 5.14 14.93 6.20
N PHE A 145 5.06 13.76 6.85
CA PHE A 145 3.86 13.32 7.56
C PHE A 145 3.64 14.09 8.87
N ASP A 146 4.73 14.43 9.58
CA ASP A 146 4.71 15.32 10.74
C ASP A 146 4.22 16.72 10.37
N GLU A 147 4.79 17.35 9.33
CA GLU A 147 4.33 18.66 8.84
C GLU A 147 2.87 18.63 8.38
N ALA A 148 2.47 17.51 7.77
CA ALA A 148 1.11 17.32 7.32
C ALA A 148 0.15 16.98 8.46
N ASP A 149 0.59 16.74 9.70
CA ASP A 149 -0.26 16.27 10.80
C ASP A 149 -1.05 15.00 10.40
N ILE A 150 -0.33 13.98 9.92
CA ILE A 150 -0.87 12.66 9.57
C ILE A 150 -0.08 11.60 10.31
N GLU A 151 -0.77 10.75 11.08
CA GLU A 151 -0.19 9.53 11.65
C GLU A 151 0.03 8.49 10.54
N LEU A 152 1.28 8.04 10.36
CA LEU A 152 1.65 7.01 9.40
C LEU A 152 2.13 5.77 10.13
N ASP A 153 1.45 4.64 9.89
CA ASP A 153 1.99 3.33 10.23
C ASP A 153 2.13 2.45 8.99
N VAL A 154 3.27 1.76 8.88
CA VAL A 154 3.56 0.87 7.76
C VAL A 154 4.14 -0.44 8.25
N TYR A 155 3.40 -1.53 8.07
CA TYR A 155 3.83 -2.87 8.47
C TYR A 155 4.11 -3.74 7.25
N VAL A 156 5.33 -4.25 7.16
CA VAL A 156 5.78 -5.14 6.09
C VAL A 156 5.89 -6.58 6.57
N ARG A 157 5.78 -7.56 5.67
CA ARG A 157 5.96 -8.97 6.02
C ARG A 157 7.41 -9.40 5.81
N VAL A 158 8.06 -9.86 6.86
CA VAL A 158 9.43 -10.40 6.75
C VAL A 158 9.43 -11.91 7.00
N PRO A 159 10.33 -12.67 6.35
CA PRO A 159 10.54 -14.06 6.71
C PRO A 159 10.95 -14.18 8.18
N ARG A 160 10.41 -15.19 8.87
CA ARG A 160 10.90 -15.60 10.20
C ARG A 160 12.24 -16.33 10.11
#